data_AF-A0A940MVL4-F1
#
_entry.id   AF-A0A940MVL4-F1
#
_cell.length_a   1.000
_cell.length_b   1.000
_cell.length_c   1.000
_cell.angle_alpha   90.00
_cell.angle_beta   90.00
_cell.angle_gamma   90.00
#
_symmetry.space_group_name_H-M   'P 1'
#
loop_
_entity.id
_entity.type
_entity.pdbx_description
1 polymer ?
#
loop_
_entity_poly.entity_id
_entity_poly.type
_entity_poly.pdbx_seq_one_letter_code
_entity_poly.pdbx_strand_id
1 'polypeptide(L)'
;MPFVSAILLTIALTLPAGAADSATADRAGYLALARTGWIYELRAAMTRRDLSIPVHINGRDFAGSALCIVGERPDPQTLATLRGFSALARQVFGRPLPMRYAGPEAQLCGPRRTVVLRLYSGWPPNRALSADLDWLNATYDLGLPRGRDYAATSPGQAQTFFGRRGAATHILVQQGGEGTANDPLARSYFRSILLEEMFQSFTFGMDVLAFHRSPRFLSKLQEVPLNIHRLPWGSAAFMRALLRSNPQRLCAFDVFMMYAVAQAPVDQTTDPAFLDWIETRFDRLDAQARDTLADPRFSEVLDPECRAWSE
;
A
#
# COMPACT_ATOMS: atom_id res chain seq x y z
N MET A 1 46.36 -67.60 -8.96
CA MET A 1 46.70 -66.35 -9.67
C MET A 1 45.46 -65.46 -9.71
N PRO A 2 45.60 -64.14 -9.47
CA PRO A 2 44.77 -63.44 -8.50
C PRO A 2 43.87 -62.35 -9.11
N PHE A 3 42.71 -62.11 -8.50
CA PHE A 3 41.94 -60.86 -8.59
C PHE A 3 41.35 -60.64 -7.19
N VAL A 4 42.01 -59.89 -6.31
CA VAL A 4 41.91 -58.43 -6.13
C VAL A 4 40.51 -57.97 -5.73
N SER A 5 40.42 -57.64 -4.44
CA SER A 5 39.53 -56.78 -3.68
C SER A 5 38.52 -55.90 -4.42
N ALA A 6 37.30 -55.81 -3.87
CA ALA A 6 36.56 -54.55 -3.81
C ALA A 6 35.82 -54.45 -2.47
N ILE A 7 36.29 -53.51 -1.66
CA ILE A 7 35.74 -53.09 -0.37
C ILE A 7 34.41 -52.37 -0.63
N LEU A 8 33.35 -52.84 0.04
CA LEU A 8 32.05 -52.15 0.11
C LEU A 8 32.22 -50.86 0.93
N LEU A 9 32.31 -49.71 0.25
CA LEU A 9 32.25 -48.40 0.86
C LEU A 9 30.79 -47.97 0.96
N THR A 10 30.20 -48.11 2.14
CA THR A 10 28.85 -47.62 2.45
C THR A 10 28.91 -46.10 2.60
N ILE A 11 28.62 -45.36 1.53
CA ILE A 11 28.44 -43.90 1.59
C ILE A 11 27.05 -43.64 2.20
N ALA A 12 27.01 -43.32 3.49
CA ALA A 12 25.85 -42.73 4.11
C ALA A 12 25.64 -41.33 3.52
N LEU A 13 24.68 -41.20 2.59
CA LEU A 13 24.15 -39.91 2.18
C LEU A 13 23.38 -39.31 3.36
N THR A 14 24.06 -38.55 4.20
CA THR A 14 23.40 -37.56 5.04
C THR A 14 22.94 -36.43 4.12
N LEU A 15 21.67 -36.44 3.71
CA LEU A 15 21.03 -35.25 3.16
C LEU A 15 21.12 -34.15 4.23
N PRO A 16 21.74 -33.00 3.95
CA PRO A 16 21.48 -31.84 4.78
C PRO A 16 20.03 -31.47 4.53
N ALA A 17 19.18 -31.71 5.53
CA ALA A 17 17.90 -31.06 5.62
C ALA A 17 18.18 -29.56 5.48
N GLY A 18 17.78 -28.99 4.34
CA GLY A 18 17.85 -27.57 4.11
C GLY A 18 17.06 -26.91 5.21
N ALA A 19 17.77 -26.35 6.19
CA ALA A 19 17.25 -25.25 6.96
C ALA A 19 16.81 -24.23 5.92
N ALA A 20 15.49 -24.07 5.76
CA ALA A 20 14.97 -22.87 5.18
C ALA A 20 15.57 -21.74 6.01
N ASP A 21 16.52 -21.01 5.43
CA ASP A 21 16.92 -19.71 5.93
C ASP A 21 15.63 -18.89 5.96
N SER A 22 14.97 -18.88 7.12
CA SER A 22 13.98 -17.89 7.44
C SER A 22 14.75 -16.58 7.36
N ALA A 23 14.66 -15.90 6.22
CA ALA A 23 15.37 -14.67 5.94
C ALA A 23 15.09 -13.71 7.10
N THR A 24 16.05 -13.59 8.02
CA THR A 24 16.07 -12.52 8.99
C THR A 24 16.01 -11.23 8.17
N ALA A 25 15.04 -10.35 8.48
CA ALA A 25 14.92 -9.09 7.77
C ALA A 25 16.28 -8.40 7.73
N ASP A 26 16.75 -8.02 6.54
CA ASP A 26 17.95 -7.23 6.39
C ASP A 26 17.69 -5.86 7.01
N ARG A 27 18.09 -5.70 8.28
CA ARG A 27 17.93 -4.48 9.06
C ARG A 27 18.43 -3.26 8.30
N ALA A 28 19.57 -3.39 7.60
CA ALA A 28 20.11 -2.29 6.81
C ALA A 28 19.19 -1.94 5.63
N GLY A 29 18.70 -2.96 4.91
CA GLY A 29 17.71 -2.79 3.84
C GLY A 29 16.41 -2.13 4.30
N TYR A 30 15.87 -2.54 5.45
CA TYR A 30 14.66 -1.96 6.03
C TYR A 30 14.88 -0.49 6.44
N LEU A 31 15.96 -0.19 7.17
CA LEU A 31 16.23 1.19 7.59
C LEU A 31 16.53 2.10 6.40
N ALA A 32 17.22 1.60 5.37
CA ALA A 32 17.44 2.34 4.13
C ALA A 32 16.11 2.64 3.41
N LEU A 33 15.23 1.63 3.31
CA LEU A 33 13.93 1.80 2.66
C LEU A 33 13.01 2.74 3.45
N ALA A 34 12.96 2.61 4.78
CA ALA A 34 12.20 3.52 5.64
C ALA A 34 12.71 4.97 5.50
N ARG A 35 14.04 5.15 5.42
CA ARG A 35 14.62 6.48 5.19
C ARG A 35 14.16 7.10 3.86
N THR A 36 14.11 6.31 2.79
CA THR A 36 13.69 6.82 1.47
C THR A 36 12.17 7.03 1.37
N GLY A 37 11.37 6.12 1.93
CA GLY A 37 9.92 6.14 1.77
C GLY A 37 9.17 6.98 2.80
N TRP A 38 9.77 7.28 3.97
CA TRP A 38 9.10 7.98 5.07
C TRP A 38 9.79 9.26 5.54
N ILE A 39 11.11 9.42 5.31
CA ILE A 39 11.81 10.66 5.68
C ILE A 39 11.96 11.53 4.43
N TYR A 40 10.91 12.29 4.15
CA TYR A 40 10.86 13.18 2.99
C TYR A 40 10.31 14.55 3.38
N GLU A 41 10.73 15.55 2.61
CA GLU A 41 10.11 16.87 2.67
C GLU A 41 8.96 16.94 1.69
N LEU A 42 7.78 17.32 2.17
CA LEU A 42 6.69 17.68 1.27
C LEU A 42 7.02 18.98 0.56
N ARG A 43 7.46 18.87 -0.70
CA ARG A 43 7.53 20.04 -1.58
C ARG A 43 6.12 20.59 -1.74
N ALA A 44 5.96 21.89 -1.55
CA ALA A 44 4.72 22.66 -1.70
C ALA A 44 4.20 22.72 -3.16
N ALA A 45 4.06 21.57 -3.82
CA ALA A 45 3.98 21.43 -5.26
C ALA A 45 2.55 21.55 -5.84
N MET A 46 1.54 21.87 -5.03
CA MET A 46 0.24 22.24 -5.58
C MET A 46 0.22 23.72 -5.94
N THR A 47 0.46 24.01 -7.22
CA THR A 47 0.31 25.35 -7.81
C THR A 47 -1.00 25.99 -7.35
N ARG A 48 -0.90 27.13 -6.64
CA ARG A 48 -2.01 27.93 -6.08
C ARG A 48 -2.72 27.38 -4.83
N ARG A 49 -2.17 26.37 -4.13
CA ARG A 49 -2.64 26.01 -2.78
C ARG A 49 -2.21 27.08 -1.77
N ASP A 50 -3.03 27.34 -0.76
CA ASP A 50 -2.65 28.16 0.40
C ASP A 50 -1.51 27.50 1.20
N LEU A 51 -0.32 28.10 1.13
CA LEU A 51 0.90 27.58 1.76
C LEU A 51 1.01 27.91 3.25
N SER A 52 0.11 28.72 3.79
CA SER A 52 0.09 29.03 5.23
C SER A 52 -0.55 27.91 6.08
N ILE A 53 -1.15 26.90 5.44
CA ILE A 53 -1.74 25.75 6.13
C ILE A 53 -0.61 24.74 6.45
N PRO A 54 -0.32 24.49 7.74
CA PRO A 54 0.75 23.58 8.12
C PRO A 54 0.42 22.15 7.69
N VAL A 55 1.46 21.39 7.37
CA VAL A 55 1.36 19.96 7.14
C VAL A 55 1.79 19.24 8.40
N HIS A 56 0.99 18.25 8.81
CA HIS A 56 1.26 17.42 9.97
C HIS A 56 1.02 15.95 9.59
N ILE A 57 2.10 15.21 9.36
CA ILE A 57 2.02 13.79 8.98
C ILE A 57 2.18 12.93 10.23
N ASN A 58 1.08 12.53 10.86
CA ASN A 58 1.11 11.63 12.00
C ASN A 58 0.46 10.29 11.65
N GLY A 59 1.26 9.22 11.69
CA GLY A 59 0.80 7.87 11.37
C GLY A 59 -0.39 7.36 12.21
N ARG A 60 -0.64 7.96 13.37
CA ARG A 60 -1.77 7.61 14.24
C ARG A 60 -3.06 8.34 13.88
N ASP A 61 -3.02 9.30 12.97
CA ASP A 61 -4.21 10.06 12.59
C ASP A 61 -5.27 9.22 11.88
N PHE A 62 -4.87 8.14 11.22
CA PHE A 62 -5.81 7.22 10.61
C PHE A 62 -6.31 6.11 11.55
N ALA A 63 -5.77 6.00 12.76
CA ALA A 63 -6.20 5.00 13.73
C ALA A 63 -7.65 5.26 14.18
N GLY A 64 -8.56 4.38 13.76
CA GLY A 64 -9.99 4.53 14.01
C GLY A 64 -10.71 5.51 13.07
N SER A 65 -10.09 5.88 11.95
CA SER A 65 -10.80 6.51 10.82
C SER A 65 -11.86 5.57 10.26
N ALA A 66 -12.84 6.13 9.54
CA ALA A 66 -13.80 5.36 8.75
C ALA A 66 -13.41 5.37 7.27
N LEU A 67 -13.54 4.22 6.60
CA LEU A 67 -13.44 4.13 5.15
C LEU A 67 -14.84 4.33 4.55
N CYS A 68 -15.06 5.45 3.88
CA CYS A 68 -16.30 5.72 3.17
C CYS A 68 -16.12 5.42 1.69
N ILE A 69 -16.86 4.43 1.20
CA ILE A 69 -16.77 3.95 -0.18
C ILE A 69 -17.84 4.66 -1.01
N VAL A 70 -17.44 5.27 -2.12
CA VAL A 70 -18.32 6.01 -3.04
C VAL A 70 -18.09 5.66 -4.50
N GLY A 71 -18.99 6.11 -5.37
CA GLY A 71 -18.97 5.80 -6.80
C GLY A 71 -19.67 4.49 -7.06
N GLU A 72 -18.95 3.53 -7.62
CA GLU A 72 -19.49 2.19 -7.83
C GLU A 72 -19.49 1.36 -6.54
N ARG A 73 -20.36 0.34 -6.50
CA ARG A 73 -20.28 -0.66 -5.43
C ARG A 73 -19.00 -1.47 -5.58
N PRO A 74 -18.35 -1.84 -4.46
CA PRO A 74 -17.21 -2.75 -4.52
C PRO A 74 -17.65 -4.10 -5.07
N ASP A 75 -16.95 -4.57 -6.09
CA ASP A 75 -17.09 -5.94 -6.57
C ASP A 75 -16.62 -6.96 -5.49
N PRO A 76 -16.89 -8.28 -5.64
CA PRO A 76 -16.54 -9.26 -4.62
C PRO A 76 -15.04 -9.30 -4.27
N GLN A 77 -14.15 -9.09 -5.25
CA GLN A 77 -12.70 -9.15 -5.03
C GLN A 77 -12.19 -7.88 -4.33
N THR A 78 -12.70 -6.72 -4.74
CA THR A 78 -12.48 -5.43 -4.08
C THR A 78 -12.94 -5.49 -2.63
N LEU A 79 -14.16 -6.01 -2.38
CA LEU A 79 -14.69 -6.16 -1.02
C LEU A 79 -13.85 -7.12 -0.17
N ALA A 80 -13.38 -8.24 -0.74
CA ALA A 80 -12.50 -9.17 -0.04
C ALA A 80 -11.17 -8.50 0.36
N THR A 81 -10.56 -7.77 -0.57
CA THR A 81 -9.32 -7.01 -0.35
C THR A 81 -9.51 -5.95 0.75
N LEU A 82 -10.59 -5.16 0.69
CA LEU A 82 -10.92 -4.15 1.70
C LEU A 82 -11.15 -4.77 3.09
N ARG A 83 -11.82 -5.91 3.17
CA ARG A 83 -12.03 -6.64 4.43
C ARG A 83 -10.71 -7.17 5.00
N GLY A 84 -9.84 -7.72 4.16
CA GLY A 84 -8.51 -8.16 4.56
C GLY A 84 -7.66 -7.01 5.10
N PHE A 85 -7.65 -5.87 4.40
CA PHE A 85 -6.93 -4.68 4.85
C PHE A 85 -7.52 -4.10 6.14
N SER A 86 -8.86 -4.04 6.27
CA SER A 86 -9.52 -3.58 7.50
C SER A 86 -9.19 -4.50 8.70
N ALA A 87 -9.13 -5.81 8.49
CA ALA A 87 -8.70 -6.76 9.52
C ALA A 87 -7.23 -6.56 9.92
N LEU A 88 -6.33 -6.35 8.94
CA LEU A 88 -4.93 -6.04 9.18
C LEU A 88 -4.75 -4.72 9.93
N ALA A 89 -5.43 -3.66 9.50
CA ALA A 89 -5.43 -2.37 10.17
C ALA A 89 -5.92 -2.49 11.62
N ARG A 90 -6.97 -3.30 11.87
CA ARG A 90 -7.42 -3.57 13.25
C ARG A 90 -6.36 -4.28 14.08
N GLN A 91 -5.67 -5.27 13.51
CA GLN A 91 -4.59 -6.00 14.17
C GLN A 91 -3.43 -5.07 14.55
N VAL A 92 -3.08 -4.13 13.66
CA VAL A 92 -1.92 -3.25 13.84
C VAL A 92 -2.23 -2.03 14.71
N PHE A 93 -3.31 -1.31 14.42
CA PHE A 93 -3.67 -0.06 15.09
C PHE A 93 -4.55 -0.27 16.34
N GLY A 94 -4.99 -1.49 16.61
CA GLY A 94 -5.85 -1.83 17.76
C GLY A 94 -7.26 -1.22 17.70
N ARG A 95 -7.64 -0.60 16.57
CA ARG A 95 -8.93 0.06 16.35
C ARG A 95 -9.57 -0.47 15.08
N PRO A 96 -10.90 -0.66 15.06
CA PRO A 96 -11.57 -1.04 13.82
C PRO A 96 -11.37 0.06 12.76
N LEU A 97 -11.37 -0.35 11.48
CA LEU A 97 -11.57 0.52 10.32
C LEU A 97 -13.00 0.28 9.81
N PRO A 98 -14.02 0.99 10.34
CA PRO A 98 -15.39 0.82 9.89
C PRO A 98 -15.50 1.19 8.41
N MET A 99 -16.17 0.35 7.64
CA MET A 99 -16.36 0.57 6.21
C MET A 99 -17.84 0.74 5.91
N ARG A 100 -18.18 1.72 5.07
CA ARG A 100 -19.55 1.92 4.61
C ARG A 100 -19.57 2.36 3.15
N TYR A 101 -20.40 1.73 2.34
CA TYR A 101 -20.76 2.25 1.03
C TYR A 101 -21.80 3.37 1.20
N ALA A 102 -21.45 4.58 0.76
CA ALA A 102 -22.29 5.77 0.93
C ALA A 102 -23.07 6.13 -0.34
N GLY A 103 -22.83 5.48 -1.47
CA GLY A 103 -23.49 5.77 -2.74
C GLY A 103 -22.57 6.50 -3.73
N PRO A 104 -23.11 7.29 -4.68
CA PRO A 104 -22.32 7.87 -5.77
C PRO A 104 -21.40 9.03 -5.34
N GLU A 105 -21.71 9.69 -4.20
CA GLU A 105 -21.23 11.02 -3.85
C GLU A 105 -20.51 11.06 -2.49
N ALA A 106 -19.35 11.73 -2.42
CA ALA A 106 -18.58 11.87 -1.17
C ALA A 106 -19.27 12.71 -0.10
N GLN A 107 -20.19 13.63 -0.46
CA GLN A 107 -20.99 14.38 0.52
C GLN A 107 -21.74 13.47 1.48
N LEU A 108 -22.13 12.27 1.02
CA LEU A 108 -22.85 11.27 1.80
C LEU A 108 -21.98 10.58 2.86
N CYS A 109 -20.66 10.81 2.87
CA CYS A 109 -19.73 10.30 3.86
C CYS A 109 -19.85 10.99 5.23
N GLY A 110 -20.31 12.25 5.24
CA GLY A 110 -20.35 13.10 6.43
C GLY A 110 -18.95 13.64 6.82
N PRO A 111 -18.88 14.60 7.76
CA PRO A 111 -17.67 15.38 8.03
C PRO A 111 -16.72 14.76 9.08
N ARG A 112 -16.90 13.48 9.46
CA ARG A 112 -16.02 12.81 10.45
C ARG A 112 -14.68 12.45 9.81
N ARG A 113 -13.66 12.06 10.62
CA ARG A 113 -12.37 11.52 10.15
C ARG A 113 -12.60 10.35 9.18
N THR A 114 -12.64 10.65 7.89
CA THR A 114 -13.08 9.73 6.86
C THR A 114 -12.06 9.72 5.74
N VAL A 115 -11.64 8.52 5.37
CA VAL A 115 -10.94 8.25 4.12
C VAL A 115 -12.01 7.99 3.07
N VAL A 116 -12.08 8.83 2.05
CA VAL A 116 -13.01 8.66 0.93
C VAL A 116 -12.35 7.76 -0.10
N LEU A 117 -12.93 6.59 -0.36
CA LEU A 117 -12.52 5.67 -1.42
C LEU A 117 -13.55 5.71 -2.55
N ARG A 118 -13.21 6.36 -3.66
CA ARG A 118 -14.00 6.31 -4.90
C ARG A 118 -13.59 5.10 -5.73
N LEU A 119 -14.55 4.22 -5.97
CA LEU A 119 -14.40 3.08 -6.88
C LEU A 119 -15.02 3.41 -8.23
N TYR A 120 -14.38 2.93 -9.29
CA TYR A 120 -14.88 3.06 -10.66
C TYR A 120 -14.43 1.90 -11.54
N SER A 121 -15.21 1.62 -12.58
CA SER A 121 -14.87 0.68 -13.65
C SER A 121 -14.81 1.43 -14.98
N GLY A 122 -13.97 0.97 -15.91
CA GLY A 122 -13.82 1.61 -17.21
C GLY A 122 -13.12 2.97 -17.13
N TRP A 123 -13.78 4.03 -17.59
CA TRP A 123 -13.18 5.36 -17.74
C TRP A 123 -13.10 6.12 -16.40
N PRO A 124 -12.03 6.90 -16.16
CA PRO A 124 -11.89 7.65 -14.93
C PRO A 124 -13.00 8.68 -14.71
N PRO A 125 -13.64 8.72 -13.52
CA PRO A 125 -14.77 9.60 -13.25
C PRO A 125 -14.32 11.02 -12.85
N ASN A 126 -13.61 11.72 -13.73
CA ASN A 126 -12.94 13.01 -13.43
C ASN A 126 -13.90 14.09 -12.87
N ARG A 127 -15.14 14.15 -13.35
CA ARG A 127 -16.15 15.07 -12.78
C ARG A 127 -16.50 14.72 -11.33
N ALA A 128 -16.66 13.44 -11.02
CA ALA A 128 -16.98 13.00 -9.67
C ALA A 128 -15.77 13.14 -8.74
N LEU A 129 -14.55 12.88 -9.24
CA LEU A 129 -13.31 13.19 -8.53
C LEU A 129 -13.24 14.68 -8.16
N SER A 130 -13.50 15.57 -9.12
CA SER A 130 -13.48 17.02 -8.88
C SER A 130 -14.53 17.43 -7.85
N ALA A 131 -15.75 16.89 -7.94
CA ALA A 131 -16.81 17.15 -6.97
C ALA A 131 -16.46 16.67 -5.55
N ASP A 132 -15.80 15.52 -5.41
CA ASP A 132 -15.32 15.04 -4.11
C ASP A 132 -14.28 15.98 -3.52
N LEU A 133 -13.29 16.40 -4.32
CA LEU A 133 -12.22 17.29 -3.88
C LEU A 133 -12.74 18.68 -3.53
N ASP A 134 -13.72 19.20 -4.27
CA ASP A 134 -14.39 20.46 -3.93
C ASP A 134 -15.14 20.35 -2.60
N TRP A 135 -15.84 19.24 -2.36
CA TRP A 135 -16.51 18.99 -1.08
C TRP A 135 -15.53 18.85 0.08
N LEU A 136 -14.45 18.07 -0.09
CA LEU A 136 -13.40 17.94 0.92
C LEU A 136 -12.72 19.27 1.20
N ASN A 137 -12.44 20.06 0.16
CA ASN A 137 -11.89 21.41 0.29
C ASN A 137 -12.82 22.30 1.12
N ALA A 138 -14.12 22.29 0.82
CA ALA A 138 -15.13 23.05 1.55
C ALA A 138 -15.39 22.52 2.97
N THR A 139 -15.10 21.25 3.27
CA THR A 139 -15.32 20.62 4.57
C THR A 139 -14.14 20.81 5.51
N TYR A 140 -12.92 20.61 5.01
CA TYR A 140 -11.68 20.62 5.80
C TYR A 140 -10.88 21.91 5.65
N ASP A 141 -11.29 22.81 4.75
CA ASP A 141 -10.56 24.04 4.42
C ASP A 141 -9.12 23.73 3.96
N LEU A 142 -9.02 22.96 2.87
CA LEU A 142 -7.76 22.42 2.35
C LEU A 142 -6.90 23.45 1.60
N GLY A 143 -7.47 24.63 1.33
CA GLY A 143 -6.82 25.69 0.56
C GLY A 143 -6.66 25.35 -0.93
N LEU A 144 -7.45 24.41 -1.46
CA LEU A 144 -7.43 24.07 -2.89
C LEU A 144 -8.14 25.14 -3.73
N PRO A 145 -7.69 25.42 -4.96
CA PRO A 145 -8.38 26.32 -5.88
C PRO A 145 -9.82 25.84 -6.15
N ARG A 146 -10.80 26.71 -5.92
CA ARG A 146 -12.22 26.41 -6.15
C ARG A 146 -12.53 26.29 -7.65
N GLY A 147 -13.39 25.34 -8.01
CA GLY A 147 -13.85 25.17 -9.40
C GLY A 147 -12.76 24.69 -10.36
N ARG A 148 -11.70 24.07 -9.81
CA ARG A 148 -10.65 23.44 -10.61
C ARG A 148 -11.10 22.03 -11.00
N ASP A 149 -10.93 21.70 -12.28
CA ASP A 149 -11.09 20.33 -12.75
C ASP A 149 -9.86 19.49 -12.37
N TYR A 150 -10.11 18.36 -11.73
CA TYR A 150 -9.14 17.34 -11.40
C TYR A 150 -9.37 16.12 -12.30
N ALA A 151 -8.28 15.60 -12.85
CA ALA A 151 -8.29 14.39 -13.65
C ALA A 151 -7.49 13.29 -12.95
N ALA A 152 -7.95 12.05 -13.05
CA ALA A 152 -7.17 10.90 -12.64
C ALA A 152 -5.88 10.81 -13.47
N THR A 153 -4.74 10.65 -12.82
CA THR A 153 -3.43 10.52 -13.47
C THR A 153 -2.91 9.10 -13.51
N SER A 154 -3.55 8.21 -12.74
CA SER A 154 -3.26 6.78 -12.64
C SER A 154 -4.55 6.00 -12.31
N PRO A 155 -4.59 4.68 -12.56
CA PRO A 155 -5.75 3.85 -12.26
C PRO A 155 -5.99 3.64 -10.76
N GLY A 156 -4.96 3.81 -9.94
CA GLY A 156 -5.05 4.03 -8.49
C GLY A 156 -4.36 5.36 -8.18
N GLN A 157 -4.94 6.18 -7.31
CA GLN A 157 -4.28 7.34 -6.74
C GLN A 157 -4.84 7.66 -5.35
N ALA A 158 -3.95 7.97 -4.41
CA ALA A 158 -4.28 8.44 -3.08
C ALA A 158 -3.65 9.80 -2.82
N GLN A 159 -4.41 10.70 -2.21
CA GLN A 159 -3.92 12.01 -1.80
C GLN A 159 -4.48 12.36 -0.44
N THR A 160 -3.58 12.63 0.50
CA THR A 160 -3.93 13.25 1.79
C THR A 160 -3.67 14.73 1.71
N PHE A 161 -4.71 15.50 2.00
CA PHE A 161 -4.70 16.95 2.05
C PHE A 161 -4.76 17.42 3.50
N PHE A 162 -4.05 18.51 3.79
CA PHE A 162 -4.05 19.15 5.10
C PHE A 162 -4.82 20.46 4.99
N GLY A 163 -5.77 20.67 5.89
CA GLY A 163 -6.60 21.86 5.95
C GLY A 163 -6.66 22.47 7.34
N ARG A 164 -7.20 23.70 7.44
CA ARG A 164 -7.34 24.40 8.73
C ARG A 164 -8.28 23.69 9.69
N ARG A 165 -9.19 22.85 9.19
CA ARG A 165 -10.15 22.07 9.98
C ARG A 165 -9.80 20.58 10.06
N GLY A 166 -8.57 20.22 9.71
CA GLY A 166 -8.06 18.86 9.78
C GLY A 166 -7.59 18.32 8.42
N ALA A 167 -7.15 17.07 8.43
CA ALA A 167 -6.72 16.37 7.22
C ALA A 167 -7.88 15.57 6.59
N ALA A 168 -7.81 15.41 5.28
CA ALA A 168 -8.73 14.59 4.50
C ALA A 168 -7.95 13.75 3.49
N THR A 169 -8.36 12.49 3.32
CA THR A 169 -7.75 11.60 2.33
C THR A 169 -8.79 11.20 1.30
N HIS A 170 -8.42 11.36 0.04
CA HIS A 170 -9.18 10.86 -1.10
C HIS A 170 -8.36 9.79 -1.80
N ILE A 171 -8.99 8.64 -2.03
CA ILE A 171 -8.46 7.52 -2.76
C ILE A 171 -9.39 7.30 -3.96
N LEU A 172 -8.84 7.22 -5.16
CA LEU A 172 -9.53 6.84 -6.38
C LEU A 172 -8.90 5.56 -6.90
N VAL A 173 -9.66 4.48 -7.03
CA VAL A 173 -9.14 3.19 -7.48
C VAL A 173 -10.07 2.56 -8.51
N GLN A 174 -9.47 2.11 -9.62
CA GLN A 174 -10.11 1.29 -10.63
C GLN A 174 -10.38 -0.11 -10.06
N GLN A 175 -11.57 -0.64 -10.31
CA GLN A 175 -11.91 -2.03 -10.04
C GLN A 175 -12.28 -2.76 -11.34
N GLY A 176 -12.42 -4.07 -11.25
CA GLY A 176 -12.55 -4.91 -12.42
C GLY A 176 -13.96 -5.04 -12.98
N GLY A 177 -14.98 -4.73 -12.18
CA GLY A 177 -16.38 -4.91 -12.57
C GLY A 177 -16.74 -6.39 -12.76
N GLU A 178 -17.98 -6.66 -13.19
CA GLU A 178 -18.54 -8.02 -13.19
C GLU A 178 -17.82 -9.01 -14.13
N GLY A 179 -17.14 -8.53 -15.17
CA GLY A 179 -16.53 -9.37 -16.21
C GLY A 179 -15.14 -9.92 -15.91
N THR A 180 -14.48 -9.48 -14.84
CA THR A 180 -13.06 -9.81 -14.57
C THR A 180 -12.85 -10.80 -13.42
N ALA A 181 -13.94 -11.25 -12.79
CA ALA A 181 -13.91 -12.10 -11.60
C ALA A 181 -13.15 -13.43 -11.80
N ASN A 182 -13.04 -13.91 -13.04
CA ASN A 182 -12.37 -15.17 -13.37
C ASN A 182 -10.99 -14.98 -14.05
N ASP A 183 -10.53 -13.75 -14.27
CA ASP A 183 -9.23 -13.47 -14.88
C ASP A 183 -8.16 -13.28 -13.78
N PRO A 184 -7.19 -14.22 -13.61
CA PRO A 184 -6.17 -14.12 -12.57
C PRO A 184 -5.29 -12.87 -12.69
N LEU A 185 -5.02 -12.42 -13.92
CA LEU A 185 -4.21 -11.23 -14.17
C LEU A 185 -4.96 -9.98 -13.68
N ALA A 186 -6.21 -9.83 -14.11
CA ALA A 186 -7.05 -8.71 -13.71
C ALA A 186 -7.23 -8.67 -12.19
N ARG A 187 -7.54 -9.81 -11.55
CA ARG A 187 -7.68 -9.88 -10.09
C ARG A 187 -6.42 -9.44 -9.35
N SER A 188 -5.26 -9.89 -9.81
CA SER A 188 -3.98 -9.53 -9.20
C SER A 188 -3.69 -8.04 -9.38
N TYR A 189 -4.00 -7.50 -10.56
CA TYR A 189 -3.86 -6.09 -10.88
C TYR A 189 -4.76 -5.20 -10.00
N PHE A 190 -6.08 -5.44 -9.96
CA PHE A 190 -7.00 -4.60 -9.18
C PHE A 190 -6.74 -4.69 -7.69
N ARG A 191 -6.36 -5.87 -7.19
CA ARG A 191 -5.89 -6.03 -5.80
C ARG A 191 -4.64 -5.19 -5.53
N SER A 192 -3.65 -5.31 -6.41
CA SER A 192 -2.35 -4.66 -6.27
C SER A 192 -2.47 -3.15 -6.15
N ILE A 193 -3.20 -2.50 -7.07
CA ILE A 193 -3.39 -1.05 -7.03
C ILE A 193 -4.21 -0.62 -5.80
N LEU A 194 -5.25 -1.37 -5.43
CA LEU A 194 -6.04 -1.03 -4.24
C LEU A 194 -5.21 -1.11 -2.95
N LEU A 195 -4.38 -2.15 -2.81
CA LEU A 195 -3.53 -2.32 -1.65
C LEU A 195 -2.45 -1.25 -1.55
N GLU A 196 -1.88 -0.84 -2.68
CA GLU A 196 -0.91 0.25 -2.74
C GLU A 196 -1.51 1.55 -2.19
N GLU A 197 -2.64 1.99 -2.76
CA GLU A 197 -3.27 3.26 -2.36
C GLU A 197 -3.74 3.25 -0.90
N MET A 198 -4.27 2.10 -0.44
CA MET A 198 -4.68 1.93 0.96
C MET A 198 -3.46 1.95 1.88
N PHE A 199 -2.37 1.27 1.53
CA PHE A 199 -1.17 1.23 2.36
C PHE A 199 -0.49 2.60 2.44
N GLN A 200 -0.28 3.27 1.31
CA GLN A 200 0.25 4.64 1.27
C GLN A 200 -0.61 5.59 2.10
N SER A 201 -1.94 5.53 1.96
CA SER A 201 -2.85 6.41 2.70
C SER A 201 -2.75 6.24 4.22
N PHE A 202 -2.65 5.01 4.71
CA PHE A 202 -2.67 4.72 6.16
C PHE A 202 -1.29 4.78 6.81
N THR A 203 -0.21 4.82 6.02
CA THR A 203 1.16 4.87 6.55
C THR A 203 1.93 6.11 6.14
N PHE A 204 1.41 6.90 5.19
CA PHE A 204 2.12 7.98 4.52
C PHE A 204 3.44 7.54 3.84
N GLY A 205 3.55 6.26 3.49
CA GLY A 205 4.68 5.79 2.69
C GLY A 205 4.62 6.36 1.27
N MET A 206 5.78 6.78 0.76
CA MET A 206 5.95 7.22 -0.63
C MET A 206 6.52 6.11 -1.50
N ASP A 207 6.24 6.17 -2.80
CA ASP A 207 6.87 5.28 -3.77
C ASP A 207 8.39 5.43 -3.81
N VAL A 208 9.07 4.30 -3.85
CA VAL A 208 10.53 4.19 -3.85
C VAL A 208 10.97 3.52 -5.14
N LEU A 209 11.64 4.28 -6.01
CA LEU A 209 12.13 3.76 -7.28
C LEU A 209 13.33 2.82 -7.06
N ALA A 210 13.19 1.58 -7.50
CA ALA A 210 14.22 0.55 -7.47
C ALA A 210 14.96 0.49 -8.82
N PHE A 211 16.12 1.13 -8.91
CA PHE A 211 16.97 1.15 -10.11
C PHE A 211 17.91 -0.07 -10.21
N HIS A 212 17.37 -1.28 -10.05
CA HIS A 212 18.14 -2.53 -10.13
C HIS A 212 17.67 -3.41 -11.27
N ARG A 213 18.60 -4.12 -11.92
CA ARG A 213 18.28 -5.07 -13.03
C ARG A 213 17.45 -6.27 -12.58
N SER A 214 17.52 -6.63 -11.30
CA SER A 214 16.74 -7.69 -10.68
C SER A 214 16.41 -7.27 -9.26
N PRO A 215 15.36 -6.46 -9.06
CA PRO A 215 15.01 -5.97 -7.74
C PRO A 215 14.62 -7.16 -6.85
N ARG A 216 15.15 -7.15 -5.62
CA ARG A 216 14.54 -7.89 -4.52
C ARG A 216 13.64 -6.91 -3.80
N PHE A 217 12.34 -7.03 -4.04
CA PHE A 217 11.37 -6.19 -3.36
C PHE A 217 11.31 -6.57 -1.88
N LEU A 218 11.28 -5.55 -1.04
CA LEU A 218 10.99 -5.62 0.38
C LEU A 218 9.59 -5.08 0.68
N SER A 219 9.09 -4.17 -0.16
CA SER A 219 7.86 -3.41 0.02
C SER A 219 7.03 -3.33 -1.26
N LYS A 220 5.70 -3.24 -1.10
CA LYS A 220 4.75 -2.87 -2.14
C LYS A 220 5.06 -1.52 -2.78
N LEU A 221 5.63 -0.57 -2.04
CA LEU A 221 5.96 0.78 -2.51
C LEU A 221 7.25 0.84 -3.32
N GLN A 222 7.96 -0.27 -3.45
CA GLN A 222 9.12 -0.32 -4.35
C GLN A 222 8.66 -0.56 -5.78
N GLU A 223 9.07 0.31 -6.69
CA GLU A 223 8.70 0.24 -8.10
C GLU A 223 9.95 0.24 -9.01
N VAL A 224 9.99 -0.69 -9.98
CA VAL A 224 10.88 -0.56 -11.14
C VAL A 224 10.24 0.37 -12.14
N PRO A 225 10.86 1.50 -12.50
CA PRO A 225 10.26 2.44 -13.43
C PRO A 225 10.12 1.81 -14.82
N LEU A 226 8.88 1.59 -15.24
CA LEU A 226 8.55 1.07 -16.57
C LEU A 226 7.81 2.13 -17.39
N ASN A 227 8.12 2.16 -18.68
CA ASN A 227 7.47 3.08 -19.60
C ASN A 227 6.10 2.54 -20.06
N ILE A 228 5.04 2.79 -19.28
CA ILE A 228 3.69 2.25 -19.53
C ILE A 228 2.67 3.28 -20.04
N HIS A 229 3.06 4.55 -20.21
CA HIS A 229 2.12 5.63 -20.56
C HIS A 229 1.38 5.46 -21.90
N ARG A 230 1.89 4.60 -22.80
CA ARG A 230 1.27 4.32 -24.11
C ARG A 230 0.32 3.13 -24.08
N LEU A 231 0.26 2.40 -22.97
CA LEU A 231 -0.59 1.24 -22.82
C LEU A 231 -1.95 1.69 -22.27
N PRO A 232 -3.08 1.31 -22.89
CA PRO A 232 -4.40 1.63 -22.35
C PRO A 232 -4.59 1.04 -20.95
N TRP A 233 -5.08 1.85 -20.02
CA TRP A 233 -5.43 1.36 -18.68
C TRP A 233 -6.44 0.23 -18.77
N GLY A 234 -6.26 -0.79 -17.93
CA GLY A 234 -7.09 -1.98 -17.94
C GLY A 234 -6.83 -2.96 -19.10
N SER A 235 -5.92 -2.66 -20.04
CA SER A 235 -5.48 -3.66 -21.02
C SER A 235 -4.57 -4.71 -20.37
N ALA A 236 -4.60 -5.95 -20.85
CA ALA A 236 -3.74 -7.02 -20.32
C ALA A 236 -2.24 -6.65 -20.38
N ALA A 237 -1.81 -5.94 -21.43
CA ALA A 237 -0.43 -5.46 -21.55
C ALA A 237 -0.08 -4.44 -20.45
N PHE A 238 -0.98 -3.50 -20.16
CA PHE A 238 -0.82 -2.54 -19.06
C PHE A 238 -0.75 -3.27 -17.71
N MET A 239 -1.71 -4.17 -17.45
CA MET A 239 -1.79 -4.93 -16.20
C MET A 239 -0.51 -5.74 -15.93
N ARG A 240 0.00 -6.46 -16.93
CA ARG A 240 1.26 -7.22 -16.80
C ARG A 240 2.48 -6.33 -16.63
N ALA A 241 2.49 -5.16 -17.26
CA ALA A 241 3.59 -4.22 -17.09
C ALA A 241 3.60 -3.69 -15.65
N LEU A 242 2.46 -3.22 -15.14
CA LEU A 242 2.34 -2.70 -13.78
C LEU A 242 2.63 -3.78 -12.73
N LEU A 243 2.08 -4.99 -12.87
CA LEU A 243 2.37 -6.07 -11.92
C LEU A 243 3.82 -6.59 -11.96
N ARG A 244 4.61 -6.20 -12.98
CA ARG A 244 6.05 -6.46 -13.02
C ARG A 244 6.86 -5.31 -12.43
N SER A 245 6.30 -4.11 -12.30
CA SER A 245 6.99 -2.97 -11.71
C SER A 245 7.04 -3.07 -10.19
N ASN A 246 6.03 -3.67 -9.54
CA ASN A 246 5.98 -3.80 -8.09
C ASN A 246 5.30 -5.11 -7.61
N PRO A 247 5.41 -5.46 -6.31
CA PRO A 247 4.73 -6.62 -5.73
C PRO A 247 3.21 -6.55 -5.84
N GLN A 248 2.53 -7.70 -5.81
CA GLN A 248 1.07 -7.77 -5.98
C GLN A 248 0.27 -7.46 -4.70
N ARG A 249 0.93 -7.55 -3.54
CA ARG A 249 0.34 -7.48 -2.19
C ARG A 249 1.36 -6.88 -1.23
N LEU A 250 0.96 -6.65 0.01
CA LEU A 250 1.83 -6.09 1.03
C LEU A 250 2.88 -7.12 1.47
N CYS A 251 4.11 -6.65 1.60
CA CYS A 251 5.27 -7.43 1.95
C CYS A 251 5.61 -7.33 3.44
N ALA A 252 6.67 -8.04 3.85
CA ALA A 252 7.09 -8.04 5.25
C ALA A 252 7.46 -6.66 5.79
N PHE A 253 8.16 -5.87 4.99
CA PHE A 253 8.50 -4.48 5.34
C PHE A 253 7.25 -3.63 5.52
N ASP A 254 6.20 -3.86 4.72
CA ASP A 254 4.98 -3.06 4.79
C ASP A 254 4.29 -3.27 6.13
N VAL A 255 4.16 -4.52 6.58
CA VAL A 255 3.59 -4.86 7.90
C VAL A 255 4.46 -4.29 9.03
N PHE A 256 5.79 -4.41 8.91
CA PHE A 256 6.74 -3.77 9.83
C PHE A 256 6.49 -2.26 9.94
N MET A 257 6.32 -1.57 8.81
CA MET A 257 6.06 -0.14 8.77
C MET A 257 4.69 0.24 9.30
N MET A 258 3.64 -0.56 9.06
CA MET A 258 2.34 -0.34 9.70
C MET A 258 2.48 -0.36 11.23
N TYR A 259 3.22 -1.34 11.77
CA TYR A 259 3.47 -1.41 13.22
C TYR A 259 4.29 -0.24 13.73
N ALA A 260 5.30 0.21 12.98
CA ALA A 260 6.10 1.36 13.36
C ALA A 260 5.26 2.65 13.40
N VAL A 261 4.50 2.91 12.33
CA VAL A 261 3.56 4.04 12.23
C VAL A 261 2.53 4.02 13.36
N ALA A 262 1.99 2.85 13.70
CA ALA A 262 0.99 2.74 14.76
C ALA A 262 1.54 2.99 16.17
N GLN A 263 2.80 2.65 16.42
CA GLN A 263 3.38 2.60 17.77
C GLN A 263 4.35 3.74 18.09
N ALA A 264 4.95 4.38 17.08
CA ALA A 264 5.96 5.39 17.29
C ALA A 264 5.38 6.61 18.03
N PRO A 265 5.99 7.05 19.15
CA PRO A 265 5.57 8.20 19.92
C PRO A 265 6.12 9.51 19.35
N VAL A 266 6.16 9.64 18.03
CA VAL A 266 6.61 10.86 17.34
C VAL A 266 5.43 11.75 16.97
N ASP A 267 5.71 13.04 16.84
CA ASP A 267 4.73 14.01 16.35
C ASP A 267 4.51 13.81 14.85
N GLN A 268 5.59 13.68 14.08
CA GLN A 268 5.54 13.41 12.65
C GLN A 268 6.33 12.16 12.25
N THR A 269 5.75 11.34 11.37
CA THR A 269 6.43 10.15 10.82
C THR A 269 7.45 10.50 9.74
N THR A 270 7.56 11.77 9.37
CA THR A 270 8.62 12.31 8.50
C THR A 270 9.83 12.81 9.27
N ASP A 271 9.77 12.90 10.60
CA ASP A 271 10.89 13.40 11.40
C ASP A 271 12.00 12.34 11.56
N PRO A 272 13.28 12.72 11.60
CA PRO A 272 14.38 11.78 11.83
C PRO A 272 14.22 10.91 13.10
N ALA A 273 13.59 11.46 14.14
CA ALA A 273 13.28 10.74 15.38
C ALA A 273 12.41 9.48 15.17
N PHE A 274 11.66 9.41 14.06
CA PHE A 274 10.91 8.23 13.69
C PHE A 274 11.85 7.08 13.31
N LEU A 275 12.92 7.34 12.55
CA LEU A 275 13.92 6.32 12.22
C LEU A 275 14.69 5.85 13.45
N ASP A 276 15.09 6.76 14.33
CA ASP A 276 15.78 6.41 15.58
C ASP A 276 14.90 5.49 16.44
N TRP A 277 13.60 5.78 16.50
CA TRP A 277 12.65 4.93 17.19
C TRP A 277 12.53 3.54 16.54
N ILE A 278 12.45 3.47 15.20
CA ILE A 278 12.40 2.21 14.46
C ILE A 278 13.65 1.38 14.75
N GLU A 279 14.84 1.97 14.64
CA GLU A 279 16.11 1.28 14.82
C GLU A 279 16.23 0.64 16.21
N THR A 280 15.82 1.37 17.25
CA THR A 280 15.87 0.88 18.63
C THR A 280 14.79 -0.16 18.96
N ARG A 281 13.73 -0.29 18.13
CA ARG A 281 12.63 -1.26 18.32
C ARG A 281 12.60 -2.33 17.22
N PHE A 282 13.62 -2.37 16.36
CA PHE A 282 13.61 -3.16 15.14
C PHE A 282 13.24 -4.62 15.36
N ASP A 283 13.91 -5.33 16.28
CA ASP A 283 13.68 -6.77 16.48
C ASP A 283 12.26 -7.08 16.97
N ARG A 284 11.69 -6.17 17.77
CA ARG A 284 10.29 -6.29 18.20
C ARG A 284 9.34 -6.09 17.02
N LEU A 285 9.56 -5.04 16.21
CA LEU A 285 8.73 -4.74 15.04
C LEU A 285 8.80 -5.86 14.00
N ASP A 286 9.99 -6.39 13.76
CA ASP A 286 10.24 -7.53 12.88
C ASP A 286 9.50 -8.78 13.37
N ALA A 287 9.58 -9.11 14.67
CA ALA A 287 8.84 -10.22 15.24
C ALA A 287 7.31 -10.07 15.05
N GLN A 288 6.77 -8.87 15.34
CA GLN A 288 5.33 -8.60 15.13
C GLN A 288 4.92 -8.73 13.66
N ALA A 289 5.77 -8.26 12.74
CA ALA A 289 5.54 -8.37 11.30
C ALA A 289 5.54 -9.84 10.85
N ARG A 290 6.52 -10.64 11.30
CA ARG A 290 6.60 -12.09 11.00
C ARG A 290 5.40 -12.86 11.53
N ASP A 291 4.99 -12.60 12.76
CA ASP A 291 3.82 -13.25 13.35
C ASP A 291 2.55 -12.94 12.54
N THR A 292 2.42 -11.70 12.06
CA THR A 292 1.27 -11.27 11.25
C THR A 292 1.32 -11.86 9.84
N LEU A 293 2.49 -11.93 9.21
CA LEU A 293 2.66 -12.56 7.89
C LEU A 293 2.34 -14.05 7.91
N ALA A 294 2.63 -14.73 9.01
CA ALA A 294 2.34 -16.14 9.19
C ALA A 294 0.84 -16.44 9.40
N ASP A 295 0.03 -15.43 9.69
CA ASP A 295 -1.41 -15.61 9.95
C ASP A 295 -2.20 -15.74 8.63
N PRO A 296 -2.82 -16.91 8.35
CA PRO A 296 -3.52 -17.17 7.10
C PRO A 296 -4.73 -16.26 6.88
N ARG A 297 -5.25 -15.60 7.91
CA ARG A 297 -6.37 -14.64 7.79
C ARG A 297 -6.02 -13.46 6.89
N PHE A 298 -4.74 -13.12 6.75
CA PHE A 298 -4.29 -11.99 5.95
C PHE A 298 -3.77 -12.39 4.56
N SER A 299 -3.94 -13.64 4.13
CA SER A 299 -3.45 -14.13 2.84
C SER A 299 -4.04 -13.37 1.64
N GLU A 300 -5.19 -12.71 1.78
CA GLU A 300 -5.77 -11.89 0.71
C GLU A 300 -4.93 -10.63 0.45
N VAL A 301 -4.23 -10.10 1.46
CA VAL A 301 -3.56 -8.79 1.39
C VAL A 301 -2.05 -8.84 1.61
N LEU A 302 -1.52 -9.95 2.14
CA LEU A 302 -0.10 -10.15 2.37
C LEU A 302 0.51 -11.15 1.37
N ASP A 303 1.75 -10.89 0.96
CA ASP A 303 2.59 -11.81 0.22
C ASP A 303 3.93 -12.03 0.95
N PRO A 304 4.10 -13.19 1.62
CA PRO A 304 5.33 -13.51 2.33
C PRO A 304 6.57 -13.53 1.43
N GLU A 305 6.39 -13.82 0.14
CA GLU A 305 7.51 -13.91 -0.80
C GLU A 305 7.84 -12.58 -1.49
N CYS A 306 7.00 -11.56 -1.29
CA CYS A 306 7.13 -10.22 -1.88
C CYS A 306 7.52 -10.24 -3.36
N ARG A 307 6.83 -11.04 -4.18
CA ARG A 307 7.19 -11.21 -5.59
C ARG A 307 6.36 -10.30 -6.48
N ALA A 308 7.02 -9.74 -7.49
CA ALA A 308 6.34 -9.23 -8.67
C ALA A 308 5.71 -10.40 -9.47
N TRP A 309 4.78 -10.08 -10.35
CA TRP A 309 4.14 -11.07 -11.21
C TRP A 309 5.13 -11.74 -12.17
N SER A 310 5.16 -13.07 -12.14
CA SER A 310 5.81 -13.93 -13.12
C SER A 310 4.74 -14.77 -13.82
N GLU A 311 4.74 -14.79 -15.15
CA GLU A 311 3.85 -15.63 -15.97
C GLU A 311 4.11 -17.13 -15.77
#